data_AF-A0A1W9QM21-F1
#
_entry.id   AF-A0A1W9QM21-F1
#
_cell.length_a   1.000
_cell.length_b   1.000
_cell.length_c   1.000
_cell.angle_alpha   90.00
_cell.angle_beta   90.00
_cell.angle_gamma   90.00
#
_symmetry.space_group_name_H-M   'P 1'
#
loop_
_entity.id
_entity.type
_entity.pdbx_description
1 polymer ?
#
loop_
_entity_poly.entity_id
_entity_poly.type
_entity_poly.pdbx_seq_one_letter_code
_entity_poly.pdbx_strand_id
1 'polypeptide(L)'
;MILINPFARTNKEIPNLQLAYIGTISNSKIIDLNTQQKPVDRFLNEQTDVLGISIQSRTYNESIRISGLYKKKYPGVKIVSVSGIIGIECCYPFLRTKEDLNFSQEFGDNLPFPKYELFDSFNIFKKHWQSGDWPYTIITSQGCPYQCTYCSARNRPWKSRSIENCYEELKHAKKKYGIKAFQILDDCFNLDTERVIEFCHKVKDLNLRWNCSNGLRVNGFSKEMAQALKDSGCKEVSFGIESLSSDVLINIKKGIDPAMIKNAIKIAKKYFRFVNGFFIIGLPGSTYKKDLNSLHWALRRNINAHFSYYLPFDKLMQFDKNFYGKLSGPISDEYPKKLQCRIADLSKFMSGEASGYSRKKRAVMTAKAILKYDFGYIFFYARAGINRLLSKIKTKLLK
;
A
#
# COMPACT_ATOMS: atom_id res chain seq x y z
N MET A 1 -11.75 28.79 2.86
CA MET A 1 -10.87 27.86 2.09
C MET A 1 -11.68 26.62 1.75
N ILE A 2 -11.53 26.10 0.53
CA ILE A 2 -11.96 24.75 0.18
C ILE A 2 -10.75 23.89 -0.15
N LEU A 3 -10.89 22.59 0.04
CA LEU A 3 -9.84 21.60 -0.16
C LEU A 3 -10.18 20.72 -1.36
N ILE A 4 -9.18 20.38 -2.17
CA ILE A 4 -9.34 19.56 -3.36
C ILE A 4 -8.44 18.33 -3.26
N ASN A 5 -9.02 17.15 -3.48
CA ASN A 5 -8.31 15.92 -3.81
C ASN A 5 -8.39 15.70 -5.33
N PRO A 6 -7.39 16.10 -6.12
CA PRO A 6 -7.48 15.99 -7.57
C PRO A 6 -7.49 14.55 -8.04
N PHE A 7 -8.03 14.34 -9.24
CA PHE A 7 -7.95 13.05 -9.90
C PHE A 7 -6.49 12.69 -10.24
N ALA A 8 -5.95 11.69 -9.53
CA ALA A 8 -4.56 11.23 -9.67
C ALA A 8 -4.43 9.77 -10.13
N ARG A 9 -5.57 9.11 -10.43
CA ARG A 9 -5.66 7.73 -10.97
C ARG A 9 -5.15 6.63 -10.02
N THR A 10 -4.98 6.96 -8.75
CA THR A 10 -4.43 6.10 -7.69
C THR A 10 -5.28 6.27 -6.43
N ASN A 11 -5.29 5.32 -5.50
CA ASN A 11 -5.96 5.48 -4.18
C ASN A 11 -7.39 6.03 -4.25
N LYS A 12 -8.25 5.49 -5.14
CA LYS A 12 -9.64 5.97 -5.25
C LYS A 12 -10.53 5.46 -4.13
N GLU A 13 -10.08 4.40 -3.48
CA GLU A 13 -10.74 3.67 -2.42
C GLU A 13 -10.27 4.10 -1.02
N ILE A 14 -9.24 4.93 -0.94
CA ILE A 14 -8.67 5.47 0.30
C ILE A 14 -8.92 6.98 0.31
N PRO A 15 -9.69 7.52 1.28
CA PRO A 15 -9.80 8.96 1.43
C PRO A 15 -8.42 9.60 1.59
N ASN A 16 -8.22 10.79 1.01
CA ASN A 16 -6.99 11.54 1.22
C ASN A 16 -6.90 11.97 2.70
N LEU A 17 -6.13 11.21 3.49
CA LEU A 17 -6.08 11.38 4.95
C LEU A 17 -5.58 12.76 5.35
N GLN A 18 -4.62 13.32 4.62
CA GLN A 18 -4.11 14.66 4.90
C GLN A 18 -5.22 15.70 4.79
N LEU A 19 -6.02 15.65 3.73
CA LEU A 19 -7.18 16.52 3.59
C LEU A 19 -8.25 16.21 4.65
N ALA A 20 -8.39 14.95 5.06
CA ALA A 20 -9.37 14.57 6.08
C ALA A 20 -9.05 15.19 7.45
N TYR A 21 -7.79 15.16 7.90
CA TYR A 21 -7.37 15.84 9.12
C TYR A 21 -7.46 17.35 8.98
N ILE A 22 -6.94 17.91 7.89
CA ILE A 22 -6.89 19.36 7.68
C ILE A 22 -8.29 19.94 7.55
N GLY A 23 -9.16 19.32 6.76
CA GLY A 23 -10.55 19.71 6.64
C GLY A 23 -11.29 19.62 7.98
N THR A 24 -10.96 18.64 8.83
CA THR A 24 -11.54 18.55 10.18
C THR A 24 -11.11 19.71 11.07
N ILE A 25 -9.83 20.08 11.04
CA ILE A 25 -9.26 21.18 11.83
C ILE A 25 -9.77 22.53 11.34
N SER A 26 -9.78 22.75 10.03
CA SER A 26 -10.19 24.00 9.40
C SER A 26 -11.69 24.07 9.09
N ASN A 27 -12.45 23.05 9.50
CA ASN A 27 -13.87 22.85 9.17
C ASN A 27 -14.19 23.13 7.68
N SER A 28 -13.32 22.68 6.78
CA SER A 28 -13.37 23.02 5.36
C SER A 28 -13.91 21.87 4.52
N LYS A 29 -14.75 22.20 3.55
CA LYS A 29 -15.29 21.25 2.56
C LYS A 29 -14.16 20.69 1.69
N ILE A 30 -14.28 19.41 1.36
CA ILE A 30 -13.33 18.67 0.53
C ILE A 30 -14.02 18.18 -0.73
N ILE A 31 -13.54 18.63 -1.89
CA ILE A 31 -14.00 18.17 -3.20
C ILE A 31 -13.06 17.06 -3.66
N ASP A 32 -13.60 15.85 -3.73
CA ASP A 32 -12.84 14.65 -4.01
C ASP A 32 -13.06 14.17 -5.45
N LEU A 33 -12.23 14.71 -6.34
CA LEU A 33 -12.22 14.35 -7.76
C LEU A 33 -11.56 13.00 -8.03
N ASN A 34 -10.84 12.46 -7.06
CA ASN A 34 -10.17 11.18 -7.20
C ASN A 34 -11.17 10.02 -7.08
N THR A 35 -12.01 10.06 -6.05
CA THR A 35 -13.09 9.09 -5.80
C THR A 35 -14.31 9.40 -6.65
N GLN A 36 -14.79 10.65 -6.61
CA GLN A 36 -15.96 11.12 -7.35
C GLN A 36 -15.52 11.99 -8.53
N GLN A 37 -15.33 11.36 -9.70
CA GLN A 37 -14.71 12.03 -10.85
C GLN A 37 -15.60 13.04 -11.58
N LYS A 38 -16.93 12.88 -11.53
CA LYS A 38 -17.87 13.73 -12.28
C LYS A 38 -18.87 14.42 -11.36
N PRO A 39 -19.29 15.67 -11.68
CA PRO A 39 -18.69 16.57 -12.67
C PRO A 39 -17.25 16.98 -12.29
N VAL A 40 -16.38 17.17 -13.29
CA VAL A 40 -14.93 17.42 -13.08
C VAL A 40 -14.63 18.84 -12.63
N ASP A 41 -15.57 19.74 -12.83
CA ASP A 41 -15.49 21.19 -12.70
C ASP A 41 -16.40 21.73 -11.58
N ARG A 42 -17.03 20.85 -10.80
CA ARG A 42 -17.92 21.25 -9.69
C ARG A 42 -17.26 22.13 -8.63
N PHE A 43 -15.93 22.13 -8.55
CA PHE A 43 -15.19 23.04 -7.69
C PHE A 43 -15.34 24.51 -8.10
N LEU A 44 -15.72 24.79 -9.36
CA LEU A 44 -15.99 26.14 -9.85
C LEU A 44 -17.25 26.75 -9.22
N ASN A 45 -18.12 25.94 -8.63
CA ASN A 45 -19.37 26.40 -8.01
C ASN A 45 -19.18 26.93 -6.59
N GLU A 46 -18.00 26.72 -6.00
CA GLU A 46 -17.68 27.25 -4.67
C GLU A 46 -17.16 28.68 -4.80
N GLN A 47 -17.40 29.52 -3.79
CA GLN A 47 -16.75 30.82 -3.65
C GLN A 47 -15.69 30.71 -2.54
N THR A 48 -14.42 30.99 -2.85
CA THR A 48 -13.31 30.93 -1.89
C THR A 48 -12.15 31.83 -2.29
N ASP A 49 -11.42 32.37 -1.30
CA ASP A 49 -10.17 33.12 -1.53
C ASP A 49 -8.94 32.19 -1.61
N VAL A 50 -9.05 31.00 -1.02
CA VAL A 50 -7.96 30.00 -0.94
C VAL A 50 -8.45 28.62 -1.37
N LEU A 51 -7.69 27.99 -2.27
CA LEU A 51 -7.88 26.63 -2.74
C LEU A 51 -6.69 25.76 -2.30
N GLY A 52 -6.90 24.92 -1.29
CA GLY A 52 -5.90 23.96 -0.82
C GLY A 52 -5.96 22.67 -1.64
N ILE A 53 -4.83 22.25 -2.21
CA ILE A 53 -4.77 21.05 -3.06
C ILE A 53 -3.77 20.05 -2.47
N SER A 54 -4.18 18.79 -2.31
CA SER A 54 -3.26 17.69 -1.99
C SER A 54 -3.18 16.74 -3.19
N ILE A 55 -2.06 16.81 -3.92
CA ILE A 55 -1.83 16.02 -5.14
C ILE A 55 -1.02 14.78 -4.80
N GLN A 56 -1.67 13.61 -4.85
CA GLN A 56 -1.03 12.29 -4.76
C GLN A 56 -0.75 11.75 -6.17
N SER A 57 0.07 12.45 -6.97
CA SER A 57 0.32 12.05 -8.36
C SER A 57 1.44 11.05 -8.47
N ARG A 58 1.44 10.37 -9.62
CA ARG A 58 2.49 9.43 -9.95
C ARG A 58 3.75 10.09 -10.42
N THR A 59 3.80 11.39 -10.71
CA THR A 59 5.03 12.07 -11.15
C THR A 59 5.04 13.53 -10.74
N TYR A 60 6.23 14.14 -10.66
CA TYR A 60 6.39 15.58 -10.42
C TYR A 60 5.77 16.43 -11.54
N ASN A 61 6.03 16.03 -12.78
CA ASN A 61 5.45 16.70 -13.95
C ASN A 61 3.92 16.62 -13.96
N GLU A 62 3.35 15.50 -13.50
CA GLU A 62 1.91 15.34 -13.37
C GLU A 62 1.34 16.27 -12.30
N SER A 63 2.01 16.46 -11.16
CA SER A 63 1.52 17.41 -10.15
C SER A 63 1.60 18.84 -10.62
N ILE A 64 2.70 19.26 -11.26
CA ILE A 64 2.84 20.60 -11.82
C ILE A 64 1.73 20.83 -12.84
N ARG A 65 1.51 19.85 -13.72
CA ARG A 65 0.45 19.91 -14.73
C ARG A 65 -0.93 20.04 -14.08
N ILE A 66 -1.24 19.22 -13.08
CA ILE A 66 -2.53 19.28 -12.35
C ILE A 66 -2.68 20.64 -11.67
N SER A 67 -1.67 21.12 -10.93
CA SER A 67 -1.69 22.41 -10.26
C SER A 67 -1.92 23.56 -11.25
N GLY A 68 -1.22 23.54 -12.39
CA GLY A 68 -1.39 24.52 -13.46
C GLY A 68 -2.80 24.53 -14.07
N LEU A 69 -3.46 23.37 -14.17
CA LEU A 69 -4.84 23.29 -14.65
C LEU A 69 -5.81 23.98 -13.68
N TYR A 70 -5.63 23.85 -12.36
CA TYR A 70 -6.46 24.56 -11.38
C TYR A 70 -6.24 26.08 -11.46
N LYS A 71 -4.97 26.52 -11.57
CA LYS A 71 -4.64 27.95 -11.73
C LYS A 71 -5.32 28.56 -12.95
N LYS A 72 -5.36 27.83 -14.07
CA LYS A 72 -6.03 28.29 -15.30
C LYS A 72 -7.55 28.33 -15.17
N LYS A 73 -8.15 27.36 -14.49
CA LYS A 73 -9.61 27.22 -14.38
C LYS A 73 -10.24 28.08 -13.29
N TYR A 74 -9.44 28.55 -12.32
CA TYR A 74 -9.93 29.28 -11.16
C TYR A 74 -9.11 30.57 -10.97
N PRO A 75 -9.20 31.52 -11.93
CA PRO A 75 -8.41 32.75 -11.89
C PRO A 75 -8.79 33.61 -10.68
N GLY A 76 -7.81 34.27 -10.06
CA GLY A 76 -8.02 35.18 -8.93
C GLY A 76 -7.99 34.53 -7.55
N VAL A 77 -7.88 33.21 -7.46
CA VAL A 77 -7.83 32.48 -6.18
C VAL A 77 -6.44 31.97 -5.85
N LYS A 78 -6.05 32.08 -4.59
CA LYS A 78 -4.75 31.60 -4.11
C LYS A 78 -4.76 30.07 -4.04
N ILE A 79 -3.93 29.43 -4.88
CA ILE A 79 -3.77 27.97 -4.91
C ILE A 79 -2.52 27.57 -4.16
N VAL A 80 -2.71 26.73 -3.15
CA VAL A 80 -1.66 26.29 -2.23
C VAL A 80 -1.66 24.77 -2.15
N SER A 81 -0.48 24.17 -2.05
CA SER A 81 -0.40 22.77 -1.64
C SER A 81 -0.76 22.67 -0.18
N VAL A 82 -1.29 21.52 0.19
CA VAL A 82 -1.67 21.22 1.56
C VAL A 82 -0.73 20.15 2.08
N SER A 83 0.08 20.50 3.07
CA SER A 83 1.03 19.60 3.71
C SER A 83 1.05 19.75 5.24
N GLY A 84 1.79 18.90 5.96
CA GLY A 84 2.18 19.20 7.36
C GLY A 84 1.75 18.21 8.44
N ILE A 85 0.53 17.67 8.42
CA ILE A 85 0.03 16.85 9.55
C ILE A 85 0.45 15.38 9.48
N ILE A 86 0.29 14.77 8.30
CA ILE A 86 0.66 13.37 8.07
C ILE A 86 1.91 13.34 7.22
N GLY A 87 2.98 12.74 7.75
CA GLY A 87 4.23 12.50 7.02
C GLY A 87 4.21 11.27 6.13
N ILE A 88 3.14 10.47 6.14
CA ILE A 88 3.09 9.19 5.42
C ILE A 88 2.80 9.43 3.93
N GLU A 89 3.83 9.25 3.11
CA GLU A 89 3.77 9.32 1.65
C GLU A 89 3.57 7.92 1.06
N CYS A 90 2.44 7.28 1.38
CA CYS A 90 2.17 5.94 0.90
C CYS A 90 2.02 5.93 -0.64
N CYS A 91 2.97 5.29 -1.32
CA CYS A 91 3.08 5.03 -2.76
C CYS A 91 3.22 6.24 -3.70
N TYR A 92 2.80 7.44 -3.30
CA TYR A 92 2.84 8.64 -4.14
C TYR A 92 3.24 9.85 -3.28
N PRO A 93 4.38 10.50 -3.55
CA PRO A 93 4.80 11.65 -2.75
C PRO A 93 3.80 12.79 -2.90
N PHE A 94 3.60 13.51 -1.80
CA PHE A 94 2.88 14.78 -1.84
C PHE A 94 3.75 15.82 -2.50
N LEU A 95 3.26 16.41 -3.57
CA LEU A 95 4.04 17.39 -4.30
C LEU A 95 3.64 18.79 -3.85
N ARG A 96 4.60 19.43 -3.20
CA ARG A 96 4.49 20.80 -2.72
C ARG A 96 4.51 21.75 -3.92
N THR A 97 3.57 22.68 -3.95
CA THR A 97 3.65 23.81 -4.87
C THR A 97 4.61 24.86 -4.31
N LYS A 98 4.89 25.92 -5.08
CA LYS A 98 5.74 27.04 -4.59
C LYS A 98 5.20 27.68 -3.30
N GLU A 99 3.89 27.61 -3.10
CA GLU A 99 3.21 28.07 -1.89
C GLU A 99 2.58 26.85 -1.20
N ASP A 100 2.80 26.71 0.11
CA ASP A 100 2.38 25.55 0.89
C ASP A 100 1.69 26.01 2.17
N LEU A 101 0.48 25.53 2.43
CA LEU A 101 -0.16 25.67 3.73
C LEU A 101 0.36 24.56 4.63
N ASN A 102 1.26 24.93 5.53
CA ASN A 102 1.79 24.04 6.53
C ASN A 102 0.98 24.18 7.82
N PHE A 103 0.38 23.09 8.27
CA PHE A 103 -0.32 23.01 9.55
C PHE A 103 0.67 22.56 10.62
N SER A 104 0.88 23.39 11.65
CA SER A 104 1.88 23.17 12.70
C SER A 104 1.46 22.14 13.76
N GLN A 105 0.28 21.53 13.66
CA GLN A 105 -0.16 20.52 14.62
C GLN A 105 0.74 19.29 14.56
N GLU A 106 1.26 18.90 15.72
CA GLU A 106 2.00 17.67 15.85
C GLU A 106 1.09 16.45 15.76
N PHE A 107 1.61 15.39 15.14
CA PHE A 107 0.97 14.08 15.16
C PHE A 107 0.96 13.49 16.57
N GLY A 108 -0.24 13.16 17.04
CA GLY A 108 -0.47 12.56 18.35
C GLY A 108 -1.95 12.53 18.66
N ASP A 109 -2.27 12.31 19.93
CA ASP A 109 -3.64 12.11 20.42
C ASP A 109 -4.51 13.37 20.36
N ASN A 110 -3.88 14.56 20.28
CA ASN A 110 -4.56 15.85 20.16
C ASN A 110 -5.18 16.09 18.79
N LEU A 111 -4.88 15.26 17.79
CA LEU A 111 -5.50 15.36 16.47
C LEU A 111 -6.96 14.88 16.54
N PRO A 112 -7.92 15.66 16.02
CA PRO A 112 -9.30 15.21 15.97
C PRO A 112 -9.46 14.04 15.00
N PHE A 113 -10.40 13.13 15.29
CA PHE A 113 -10.73 12.07 14.35
C PHE A 113 -11.29 12.66 13.04
N PRO A 114 -10.87 12.15 11.87
CA PRO A 114 -11.32 12.70 10.60
C PRO A 114 -12.85 12.70 10.41
N LYS A 115 -13.40 13.86 10.07
CA LYS A 115 -14.81 14.05 9.68
C LYS A 115 -14.97 13.80 8.18
N TYR A 116 -15.24 12.56 7.80
CA TYR A 116 -15.36 12.19 6.39
C TYR A 116 -16.60 12.78 5.71
N GLU A 117 -17.59 13.29 6.46
CA GLU A 117 -18.73 14.03 5.89
C GLU A 117 -18.32 15.31 5.15
N LEU A 118 -17.12 15.82 5.41
CA LEU A 118 -16.59 16.99 4.70
C LEU A 118 -16.23 16.66 3.24
N PHE A 119 -16.07 15.37 2.90
CA PHE A 119 -15.86 14.94 1.52
C PHE A 119 -17.19 14.89 0.79
N ASP A 120 -17.24 15.51 -0.39
CA ASP A 120 -18.40 15.37 -1.28
C ASP A 120 -18.58 13.94 -1.84
N SER A 121 -17.55 13.10 -1.74
CA SER A 121 -17.55 11.67 -2.04
C SER A 121 -17.96 10.78 -0.85
N PHE A 122 -18.33 11.35 0.30
CA PHE A 122 -18.58 10.61 1.55
C PHE A 122 -19.55 9.44 1.38
N ASN A 123 -20.64 9.62 0.64
CA ASN A 123 -21.63 8.57 0.43
C ASN A 123 -21.05 7.34 -0.29
N ILE A 124 -20.04 7.52 -1.15
CA ILE A 124 -19.32 6.43 -1.82
C ILE A 124 -18.50 5.66 -0.78
N PHE A 125 -17.70 6.37 0.03
CA PHE A 125 -16.91 5.75 1.10
C PHE A 125 -17.79 5.01 2.09
N LYS A 126 -18.84 5.65 2.61
CA LYS A 126 -19.76 5.07 3.59
C LYS A 126 -20.38 3.77 3.06
N LYS A 127 -20.86 3.75 1.82
CA LYS A 127 -21.43 2.55 1.19
C LYS A 127 -20.43 1.39 1.17
N HIS A 128 -19.20 1.64 0.73
CA HIS A 128 -18.16 0.59 0.65
C HIS A 128 -17.62 0.16 2.01
N TRP A 129 -17.59 1.05 3.00
CA TRP A 129 -17.24 0.70 4.38
C TRP A 129 -18.29 -0.20 5.03
N GLN A 130 -19.58 0.06 4.77
CA GLN A 130 -20.70 -0.72 5.27
C GLN A 130 -20.79 -2.11 4.63
N SER A 131 -20.51 -2.22 3.32
CA SER A 131 -20.39 -3.52 2.64
C SER A 131 -19.11 -4.27 3.04
N GLY A 132 -18.07 -3.52 3.46
CA GLY A 132 -16.76 -4.06 3.79
C GLY A 132 -15.90 -4.34 2.56
N ASP A 133 -16.25 -3.75 1.41
CA ASP A 133 -15.46 -3.82 0.18
C ASP A 133 -14.17 -3.00 0.31
N TRP A 134 -14.27 -1.82 0.94
CA TRP A 134 -13.13 -0.95 1.22
C TRP A 134 -12.86 -0.92 2.73
N PRO A 135 -11.58 -0.97 3.15
CA PRO A 135 -11.23 -0.79 4.55
C PRO A 135 -11.28 0.70 4.93
N TYR A 136 -11.70 0.98 6.16
CA TYR A 136 -11.40 2.25 6.80
C TYR A 136 -9.89 2.38 7.00
N THR A 137 -9.30 3.54 6.74
CA THR A 137 -7.84 3.69 6.85
C THR A 137 -7.48 4.47 8.10
N ILE A 138 -6.61 3.90 8.94
CA ILE A 138 -6.12 4.50 10.17
C ILE A 138 -4.60 4.65 10.13
N ILE A 139 -4.08 5.68 10.79
CA ILE A 139 -2.66 5.85 11.06
C ILE A 139 -2.47 5.78 12.57
N THR A 140 -1.74 4.78 13.05
CA THR A 140 -1.46 4.60 14.48
C THR A 140 -0.08 5.13 14.87
N SER A 141 0.81 5.25 13.89
CA SER A 141 2.15 5.81 14.04
C SER A 141 2.67 6.37 12.71
N GLN A 142 3.60 7.31 12.78
CA GLN A 142 4.30 7.86 11.62
C GLN A 142 5.80 7.87 11.83
N GLY A 143 6.55 7.83 10.72
CA GLY A 143 8.00 7.83 10.73
C GLY A 143 8.58 6.41 10.79
N CYS A 144 9.85 6.30 10.42
CA CYS A 144 10.58 5.04 10.41
C CYS A 144 12.07 5.37 10.62
N PRO A 145 12.69 4.94 11.74
CA PRO A 145 14.07 5.29 12.06
C PRO A 145 15.09 4.49 11.24
N TYR A 146 14.64 3.49 10.48
CA TYR A 146 15.51 2.68 9.63
C TYR A 146 16.09 3.49 8.46
N GLN A 147 17.26 3.05 7.99
CA GLN A 147 18.11 3.76 7.02
C GLN A 147 17.98 3.23 5.57
N CYS A 148 16.89 2.53 5.24
CA CYS A 148 16.77 1.82 3.98
C CYS A 148 16.95 2.76 2.78
N THR A 149 18.01 2.57 1.98
CA THR A 149 18.50 3.59 1.01
C THR A 149 17.54 3.88 -0.14
N TYR A 150 16.61 2.97 -0.42
CA TYR A 150 15.56 3.13 -1.42
C TYR A 150 14.29 3.83 -0.89
N CYS A 151 14.13 3.95 0.43
CA CYS A 151 12.87 4.36 1.04
C CYS A 151 12.84 5.87 1.30
N SER A 152 11.71 6.53 0.98
CA SER A 152 11.45 7.94 1.29
C SER A 152 11.09 8.17 2.76
N ALA A 153 10.62 7.13 3.46
CA ALA A 153 10.25 7.20 4.87
C ALA A 153 11.42 7.05 5.86
N ARG A 154 12.65 6.84 5.34
CA ARG A 154 13.86 6.56 6.14
C ARG A 154 14.26 7.74 7.03
N ASN A 155 14.96 7.45 8.13
CA ASN A 155 15.51 8.46 9.06
C ASN A 155 14.47 9.44 9.62
N ARG A 156 13.22 9.01 9.74
CA ARG A 156 12.17 9.85 10.33
C ARG A 156 11.91 9.41 11.75
N PRO A 157 11.85 10.34 12.72
CA PRO A 157 11.47 10.02 14.09
C PRO A 157 10.15 9.26 14.12
N TRP A 158 10.12 8.13 14.80
CA TRP A 158 8.88 7.38 14.98
C TRP A 158 8.07 8.01 16.11
N LYS A 159 6.85 8.40 15.80
CA LYS A 159 5.87 8.92 16.76
C LYS A 159 4.60 8.09 16.64
N SER A 160 4.02 7.69 17.76
CA SER A 160 2.76 6.94 17.78
C SER A 160 1.69 7.69 18.56
N ARG A 161 0.43 7.40 18.21
CA ARG A 161 -0.72 7.73 19.05
C ARG A 161 -0.87 6.66 20.13
N SER A 162 -1.54 6.99 21.22
CA SER A 162 -1.90 5.98 22.22
C SER A 162 -2.81 4.90 21.63
N ILE A 163 -2.75 3.71 22.20
CA ILE A 163 -3.63 2.59 21.83
C ILE A 163 -5.09 2.97 22.10
N GLU A 164 -5.36 3.68 23.20
CA GLU A 164 -6.70 4.16 23.54
C GLU A 164 -7.26 5.12 22.48
N ASN A 165 -6.46 6.10 22.04
CA ASN A 165 -6.87 7.03 20.99
C ASN A 165 -7.20 6.28 19.68
N CYS A 166 -6.38 5.30 19.28
CA CYS A 166 -6.64 4.50 18.09
C CYS A 166 -7.90 3.62 18.23
N TYR A 167 -8.12 3.05 19.42
CA TYR A 167 -9.31 2.25 19.71
C TYR A 167 -10.59 3.09 19.63
N GLU A 168 -10.59 4.28 20.25
CA GLU A 168 -11.76 5.17 20.21
C GLU A 168 -12.03 5.69 18.79
N GLU A 169 -11.01 5.89 17.94
CA GLU A 169 -11.24 6.20 16.52
C GLU A 169 -11.95 5.05 15.80
N LEU A 170 -11.48 3.81 15.97
CA LEU A 170 -12.08 2.65 15.30
C LEU A 170 -13.50 2.38 15.82
N LYS A 171 -13.74 2.55 17.12
CA LYS A 171 -15.06 2.45 17.75
C LYS A 171 -16.00 3.54 17.23
N HIS A 172 -15.52 4.78 17.12
CA HIS A 172 -16.25 5.89 16.52
C HIS A 172 -16.61 5.58 15.06
N ALA A 173 -15.63 5.16 14.25
CA ALA A 173 -15.82 4.81 12.85
C ALA A 173 -16.82 3.64 12.69
N LYS A 174 -16.76 2.62 13.56
CA LYS A 174 -17.71 1.51 13.58
C LYS A 174 -19.13 2.00 13.88
N LYS A 175 -19.31 2.84 14.90
CA LYS A 175 -20.62 3.38 15.28
C LYS A 175 -21.20 4.33 14.22
N LYS A 176 -20.38 5.24 13.70
CA LYS A 176 -20.83 6.34 12.84
C LYS A 176 -20.91 5.96 11.37
N TYR A 177 -19.91 5.23 10.88
CA TYR A 177 -19.78 4.88 9.46
C TYR A 177 -20.16 3.42 9.16
N GLY A 178 -20.26 2.56 10.17
CA GLY A 178 -20.65 1.15 9.99
C GLY A 178 -19.54 0.28 9.39
N ILE A 179 -18.27 0.65 9.60
CA ILE A 179 -17.12 -0.05 9.01
C ILE A 179 -17.12 -1.54 9.37
N LYS A 180 -16.73 -2.39 8.41
CA LYS A 180 -16.55 -3.84 8.60
C LYS A 180 -15.10 -4.29 8.59
N ALA A 181 -14.21 -3.41 8.13
CA ALA A 181 -12.78 -3.65 8.05
C ALA A 181 -12.01 -2.34 8.17
N PHE A 182 -10.76 -2.43 8.63
CA PHE A 182 -9.81 -1.32 8.59
C PHE A 182 -8.43 -1.75 8.07
N GLN A 183 -7.59 -0.80 7.70
CA GLN A 183 -6.19 -1.02 7.33
C GLN A 183 -5.30 0.01 8.01
N ILE A 184 -4.11 -0.43 8.44
CA ILE A 184 -3.10 0.42 9.05
C ILE A 184 -2.11 0.89 7.99
N LEU A 185 -1.98 2.20 7.83
CA LEU A 185 -1.13 2.84 6.82
C LEU A 185 0.24 3.29 7.36
N ASP A 186 0.60 2.92 8.58
CA ASP A 186 1.87 3.30 9.21
C ASP A 186 3.09 2.96 8.33
N ASP A 187 4.16 3.77 8.42
CA ASP A 187 5.43 3.46 7.75
C ASP A 187 6.10 2.20 8.32
N CYS A 188 5.93 1.98 9.63
CA CYS A 188 6.49 0.85 10.35
C CYS A 188 5.63 0.53 11.59
N PHE A 189 4.48 -0.13 11.38
CA PHE A 189 3.55 -0.48 12.46
C PHE A 189 4.21 -1.31 13.57
N ASN A 190 5.05 -2.29 13.22
CA ASN A 190 5.69 -3.21 14.17
C ASN A 190 7.10 -2.80 14.57
N LEU A 191 7.37 -1.49 14.69
CA LEU A 191 8.61 -1.03 15.29
C LEU A 191 8.69 -1.45 16.77
N ASP A 192 7.59 -1.24 17.49
CA ASP A 192 7.41 -1.65 18.89
C ASP A 192 6.52 -2.90 18.93
N THR A 193 7.10 -4.04 19.31
CA THR A 193 6.42 -5.33 19.29
C THR A 193 5.38 -5.46 20.40
N GLU A 194 5.67 -4.92 21.58
CA GLU A 194 4.79 -5.00 22.75
C GLU A 194 3.54 -4.15 22.50
N ARG A 195 3.74 -2.92 21.99
CA ARG A 195 2.63 -2.05 21.59
C ARG A 195 1.73 -2.70 20.54
N VAL A 196 2.28 -3.43 19.56
CA VAL A 196 1.48 -4.15 18.56
C VAL A 196 0.60 -5.22 19.22
N ILE A 197 1.15 -5.99 20.16
CA ILE A 197 0.40 -7.04 20.87
C ILE A 197 -0.71 -6.42 21.71
N GLU A 198 -0.41 -5.36 22.46
CA GLU A 198 -1.40 -4.64 23.26
C GLU A 198 -2.50 -4.01 22.40
N PHE A 199 -2.13 -3.38 21.28
CA PHE A 199 -3.08 -2.87 20.29
C PHE A 199 -4.01 -3.98 19.79
N CYS A 200 -3.46 -5.15 19.43
CA CYS A 200 -4.24 -6.30 18.98
C CYS A 200 -5.24 -6.76 20.05
N HIS A 201 -4.82 -6.85 21.31
CA HIS A 201 -5.72 -7.22 22.40
C HIS A 201 -6.85 -6.19 22.56
N LYS A 202 -6.54 -4.89 22.53
CA LYS A 202 -7.52 -3.82 22.69
C LYS A 202 -8.58 -3.79 21.58
N VAL A 203 -8.17 -3.97 20.32
CA VAL A 203 -9.09 -3.83 19.17
C VAL A 203 -9.88 -5.11 18.87
N LYS A 204 -9.56 -6.24 19.53
CA LYS A 204 -10.18 -7.54 19.29
C LYS A 204 -11.71 -7.50 19.39
N ASP A 205 -12.25 -6.84 20.40
CA ASP A 205 -13.69 -6.79 20.67
C ASP A 205 -14.48 -5.95 19.65
N LEU A 206 -13.77 -5.13 18.86
CA LEU A 206 -14.38 -4.43 17.74
C LEU A 206 -14.80 -5.39 16.61
N ASN A 207 -14.30 -6.63 16.58
CA ASN A 207 -14.68 -7.65 15.60
C ASN A 207 -14.54 -7.16 14.14
N LEU A 208 -13.49 -6.37 13.87
CA LEU A 208 -13.20 -5.83 12.55
C LEU A 208 -12.12 -6.67 11.85
N ARG A 209 -12.26 -6.86 10.54
CA ARG A 209 -11.19 -7.46 9.72
C ARG A 209 -10.12 -6.41 9.44
N TRP A 210 -8.85 -6.77 9.47
CA TRP A 210 -7.83 -5.78 9.14
C TRP A 210 -6.54 -6.34 8.54
N ASN A 211 -5.68 -5.45 8.04
CA ASN A 211 -4.33 -5.71 7.57
C ASN A 211 -3.43 -4.46 7.73
N CYS A 212 -2.12 -4.62 7.47
CA CYS A 212 -1.19 -3.50 7.31
C CYS A 212 -0.85 -3.35 5.84
N SER A 213 -1.31 -2.28 5.20
CA SER A 213 -1.17 -2.08 3.75
C SER A 213 0.28 -1.87 3.32
N ASN A 214 1.10 -1.21 4.15
CA ASN A 214 2.54 -1.05 3.93
C ASN A 214 3.38 -2.27 4.36
N GLY A 215 2.72 -3.27 4.94
CA GLY A 215 3.37 -4.46 5.48
C GLY A 215 4.12 -4.22 6.78
N LEU A 216 4.71 -5.31 7.26
CA LEU A 216 5.49 -5.40 8.47
C LEU A 216 6.96 -5.58 8.11
N ARG A 217 7.83 -5.19 9.04
CA ARG A 217 9.22 -5.63 9.02
C ARG A 217 9.32 -7.04 9.59
N VAL A 218 10.30 -7.81 9.12
CA VAL A 218 10.57 -9.15 9.68
C VAL A 218 11.31 -9.07 11.03
N ASN A 219 11.90 -7.91 11.36
CA ASN A 219 12.47 -7.64 12.68
C ASN A 219 11.38 -7.83 13.74
N GLY A 220 11.68 -8.55 14.83
CA GLY A 220 10.76 -8.72 15.95
C GLY A 220 9.51 -9.55 15.67
N PHE A 221 9.31 -10.07 14.45
CA PHE A 221 8.11 -10.86 14.14
C PHE A 221 8.16 -12.24 14.81
N SER A 222 7.46 -12.36 15.94
CA SER A 222 7.44 -13.54 16.80
C SER A 222 6.16 -14.37 16.63
N LYS A 223 6.11 -15.56 17.24
CA LYS A 223 4.89 -16.38 17.30
C LYS A 223 3.77 -15.68 18.08
N GLU A 224 4.14 -14.98 19.14
CA GLU A 224 3.22 -14.24 19.99
C GLU A 224 2.56 -13.08 19.22
N MET A 225 3.36 -12.26 18.52
CA MET A 225 2.83 -11.23 17.65
C MET A 225 1.92 -11.83 16.56
N ALA A 226 2.32 -12.95 15.94
CA ALA A 226 1.51 -13.60 14.92
C ALA A 226 0.15 -14.10 15.47
N GLN A 227 0.11 -14.62 16.70
CA GLN A 227 -1.12 -15.03 17.38
C GLN A 227 -1.99 -13.81 17.71
N ALA A 228 -1.42 -12.75 18.30
CA ALA A 228 -2.16 -11.53 18.64
C ALA A 228 -2.78 -10.86 17.39
N LEU A 229 -2.02 -10.75 16.31
CA LEU A 229 -2.52 -10.28 15.02
C LEU A 229 -3.70 -11.14 14.54
N LYS A 230 -3.55 -12.46 14.58
CA LYS A 230 -4.59 -13.39 14.14
C LYS A 230 -5.88 -13.25 14.94
N ASP A 231 -5.77 -13.19 16.27
CA ASP A 231 -6.90 -13.17 17.19
C ASP A 231 -7.66 -11.84 17.18
N SER A 232 -6.96 -10.73 16.89
CA SER A 232 -7.56 -9.40 16.74
C SER A 232 -8.30 -9.19 15.42
N GLY A 233 -8.32 -10.18 14.52
CA GLY A 233 -9.03 -10.13 13.25
C GLY A 233 -8.18 -9.81 12.03
N CYS A 234 -6.84 -9.72 12.16
CA CYS A 234 -5.94 -9.56 11.03
C CYS A 234 -6.08 -10.75 10.06
N LYS A 235 -6.27 -10.47 8.77
CA LYS A 235 -6.58 -11.53 7.77
C LYS A 235 -5.37 -12.04 7.02
N GLU A 236 -4.34 -11.22 6.89
CA GLU A 236 -3.11 -11.51 6.17
C GLU A 236 -1.97 -10.66 6.70
N VAL A 237 -0.74 -11.12 6.47
CA VAL A 237 0.45 -10.35 6.77
C VAL A 237 1.28 -10.18 5.51
N SER A 238 1.79 -8.98 5.32
CA SER A 238 2.70 -8.62 4.22
C SER A 238 4.04 -8.26 4.81
N PHE A 239 5.15 -8.67 4.20
CA PHE A 239 6.49 -8.33 4.66
C PHE A 239 7.30 -7.58 3.60
N GLY A 240 7.98 -6.51 4.01
CA GLY A 240 9.01 -5.87 3.19
C GLY A 240 10.28 -6.73 3.15
N ILE A 241 10.33 -7.69 2.21
CA ILE A 241 11.44 -8.64 2.04
C ILE A 241 12.56 -8.01 1.21
N GLU A 242 12.19 -7.31 0.15
CA GLU A 242 13.03 -6.63 -0.84
C GLU A 242 13.92 -7.56 -1.66
N SER A 243 14.76 -8.37 -1.01
CA SER A 243 15.68 -9.32 -1.61
C SER A 243 16.00 -10.48 -0.65
N LEU A 244 16.46 -11.62 -1.18
CA LEU A 244 17.04 -12.71 -0.38
C LEU A 244 18.56 -12.79 -0.45
N SER A 245 19.21 -11.84 -1.13
CA SER A 245 20.66 -11.77 -1.17
C SER A 245 21.14 -10.91 0.00
N SER A 246 21.98 -11.49 0.86
CA SER A 246 22.49 -10.81 2.06
C SER A 246 23.24 -9.53 1.71
N ASP A 247 24.04 -9.55 0.65
CA ASP A 247 24.80 -8.40 0.20
C ASP A 247 23.92 -7.27 -0.36
N VAL A 248 22.83 -7.59 -1.08
CA VAL A 248 21.82 -6.58 -1.47
C VAL A 248 21.18 -5.97 -0.23
N LEU A 249 20.78 -6.79 0.75
CA LEU A 249 20.15 -6.31 1.99
C LEU A 249 21.10 -5.40 2.82
N ILE A 250 22.40 -5.71 2.82
CA ILE A 250 23.45 -4.89 3.44
C ILE A 250 23.59 -3.56 2.69
N ASN A 251 23.74 -3.60 1.36
CA ASN A 251 23.94 -2.41 0.53
C ASN A 251 22.78 -1.41 0.66
N ILE A 252 21.55 -1.92 0.77
CA ILE A 252 20.37 -1.07 0.93
C ILE A 252 20.10 -0.69 2.39
N LYS A 253 20.96 -1.10 3.33
CA LYS A 253 20.79 -0.88 4.77
C LYS A 253 19.42 -1.35 5.27
N LYS A 254 18.94 -2.51 4.79
CA LYS A 254 17.63 -3.03 5.21
C LYS A 254 17.64 -3.41 6.68
N GLY A 255 18.77 -3.85 7.23
CA GLY A 255 18.87 -4.25 8.65
C GLY A 255 18.13 -5.57 8.96
N ILE A 256 18.09 -6.47 7.98
CA ILE A 256 17.57 -7.84 8.09
C ILE A 256 18.46 -8.77 7.26
N ASP A 257 18.39 -10.07 7.52
CA ASP A 257 19.06 -11.09 6.73
C ASP A 257 18.09 -12.18 6.20
N PRO A 258 18.53 -13.06 5.28
CA PRO A 258 17.68 -14.12 4.75
C PRO A 258 17.21 -15.15 5.78
N ALA A 259 17.91 -15.36 6.88
CA ALA A 259 17.51 -16.27 7.94
C ALA A 259 16.33 -15.69 8.75
N MET A 260 16.40 -14.40 9.10
CA MET A 260 15.29 -13.66 9.71
C MET A 260 14.04 -13.71 8.83
N ILE A 261 14.19 -13.44 7.53
CA ILE A 261 13.10 -13.52 6.55
C ILE A 261 12.47 -14.92 6.53
N LYS A 262 13.30 -15.97 6.43
CA LYS A 262 12.82 -17.37 6.42
C LYS A 262 12.08 -17.72 7.71
N ASN A 263 12.57 -17.25 8.87
CA ASN A 263 11.93 -17.50 10.16
C ASN A 263 10.57 -16.80 10.27
N ALA A 264 10.49 -15.50 9.95
CA ALA A 264 9.24 -14.74 9.97
C ALA A 264 8.18 -15.37 9.07
N ILE A 265 8.55 -15.76 7.83
CA ILE A 265 7.64 -16.44 6.91
C ILE A 265 7.20 -17.81 7.43
N LYS A 266 8.11 -18.58 8.04
CA LYS A 266 7.77 -19.87 8.68
C LYS A 266 6.76 -19.69 9.80
N ILE A 267 6.92 -18.66 10.64
CA ILE A 267 5.98 -18.32 11.71
C ILE A 267 4.65 -17.91 11.12
N ALA A 268 4.61 -16.89 10.25
CA ALA A 268 3.40 -16.34 9.67
C ALA A 268 2.51 -17.41 9.02
N LYS A 269 3.10 -18.36 8.29
CA LYS A 269 2.39 -19.46 7.63
C LYS A 269 1.65 -20.42 8.57
N LYS A 270 1.97 -20.42 9.87
CA LYS A 270 1.23 -21.20 10.86
C LYS A 270 -0.11 -20.55 11.24
N TYR A 271 -0.23 -19.22 11.10
CA TYR A 271 -1.37 -18.44 11.58
C TYR A 271 -2.22 -17.88 10.42
N PHE A 272 -1.58 -17.57 9.29
CA PHE A 272 -2.20 -16.90 8.15
C PHE A 272 -2.25 -17.79 6.92
N ARG A 273 -3.43 -17.79 6.27
CA ARG A 273 -3.62 -18.46 4.98
C ARG A 273 -2.89 -17.71 3.86
N PHE A 274 -2.89 -16.38 3.94
CA PHE A 274 -2.24 -15.49 2.98
C PHE A 274 -1.06 -14.80 3.67
N VAL A 275 0.12 -15.00 3.08
CA VAL A 275 1.37 -14.34 3.48
C VAL A 275 1.91 -13.69 2.23
N ASN A 276 2.03 -12.36 2.27
CA ASN A 276 2.46 -11.55 1.15
C ASN A 276 3.92 -11.11 1.35
N GLY A 277 4.62 -10.84 0.26
CA GLY A 277 5.99 -10.34 0.30
C GLY A 277 6.21 -9.24 -0.74
N PHE A 278 6.78 -8.12 -0.33
CA PHE A 278 7.23 -7.06 -1.22
C PHE A 278 8.70 -7.30 -1.58
N PHE A 279 9.00 -7.19 -2.86
CA PHE A 279 10.33 -7.40 -3.45
C PHE A 279 10.67 -6.26 -4.40
N ILE A 280 11.94 -5.88 -4.46
CA ILE A 280 12.43 -4.81 -5.35
C ILE A 280 13.57 -5.36 -6.20
N ILE A 281 13.40 -5.22 -7.52
CA ILE A 281 14.30 -5.72 -8.56
C ILE A 281 15.25 -4.59 -8.97
N GLY A 282 16.53 -4.92 -9.16
CA GLY A 282 17.56 -3.94 -9.55
C GLY A 282 18.00 -3.01 -8.42
N LEU A 283 17.86 -3.44 -7.15
CA LEU A 283 18.43 -2.71 -6.02
C LEU A 283 19.97 -2.63 -6.10
N PRO A 284 20.61 -1.65 -5.43
CA PRO A 284 22.06 -1.57 -5.35
C PRO A 284 22.74 -2.89 -4.94
N GLY A 285 23.62 -3.39 -5.81
CA GLY A 285 24.32 -4.68 -5.66
C GLY A 285 23.49 -5.90 -6.06
N SER A 286 22.29 -5.72 -6.61
CA SER A 286 21.52 -6.83 -7.16
C SER A 286 22.09 -7.31 -8.49
N THR A 287 21.69 -8.50 -8.88
CA THR A 287 21.95 -9.07 -10.20
C THR A 287 20.75 -9.90 -10.59
N TYR A 288 20.63 -10.20 -11.89
CA TYR A 288 19.53 -11.01 -12.40
C TYR A 288 19.41 -12.33 -11.65
N LYS A 289 20.55 -12.98 -11.38
CA LYS A 289 20.61 -14.25 -10.64
C LYS A 289 20.06 -14.09 -9.21
N LYS A 290 20.36 -12.98 -8.53
CA LYS A 290 19.89 -12.70 -7.16
C LYS A 290 18.39 -12.41 -7.13
N ASP A 291 17.89 -11.59 -8.04
CA ASP A 291 16.47 -11.26 -8.14
C ASP A 291 15.65 -12.51 -8.53
N LEU A 292 16.14 -13.31 -9.48
CA LEU A 292 15.53 -14.57 -9.87
C LEU A 292 15.52 -15.59 -8.72
N ASN A 293 16.58 -15.64 -7.92
CA ASN A 293 16.61 -16.49 -6.73
C ASN A 293 15.54 -16.08 -5.70
N SER A 294 15.34 -14.77 -5.50
CA SER A 294 14.28 -14.24 -4.63
C SER A 294 12.89 -14.64 -5.13
N LEU A 295 12.65 -14.51 -6.44
CA LEU A 295 11.42 -14.98 -7.10
C LEU A 295 11.20 -16.48 -6.92
N HIS A 296 12.19 -17.31 -7.25
CA HIS A 296 12.09 -18.76 -7.12
C HIS A 296 11.81 -19.19 -5.69
N TRP A 297 12.44 -18.54 -4.71
CA TRP A 297 12.16 -18.82 -3.31
C TRP A 297 10.75 -18.43 -2.90
N ALA A 298 10.26 -17.25 -3.30
CA ALA A 298 8.89 -16.81 -3.01
C ALA A 298 7.85 -17.82 -3.56
N LEU A 299 8.08 -18.30 -4.80
CA LEU A 299 7.27 -19.34 -5.42
C LEU A 299 7.34 -20.68 -4.67
N ARG A 300 8.53 -21.18 -4.33
CA ARG A 300 8.69 -22.43 -3.54
C ARG A 300 8.02 -22.34 -2.18
N ARG A 301 7.97 -21.13 -1.61
CA ARG A 301 7.31 -20.87 -0.33
C ARG A 301 5.84 -20.49 -0.50
N ASN A 302 5.24 -20.46 -1.69
CA ASN A 302 3.84 -20.07 -1.88
C ASN A 302 3.51 -18.73 -1.16
N ILE A 303 4.39 -17.75 -1.35
CA ILE A 303 4.19 -16.37 -0.92
C ILE A 303 3.47 -15.64 -2.03
N ASN A 304 2.46 -14.85 -1.70
CA ASN A 304 1.87 -13.90 -2.65
C ASN A 304 2.82 -12.71 -2.80
N ALA A 305 3.71 -12.80 -3.79
CA ALA A 305 4.80 -11.84 -3.91
C ALA A 305 4.50 -10.74 -4.94
N HIS A 306 4.73 -9.51 -4.51
CA HIS A 306 4.63 -8.29 -5.29
C HIS A 306 6.04 -7.82 -5.62
N PHE A 307 6.35 -7.73 -6.91
CA PHE A 307 7.65 -7.29 -7.40
C PHE A 307 7.55 -5.90 -8.01
N SER A 308 8.47 -5.06 -7.57
CA SER A 308 8.64 -3.66 -7.93
C SER A 308 10.03 -3.48 -8.55
N TYR A 309 10.25 -2.46 -9.37
CA TYR A 309 11.58 -2.10 -9.86
C TYR A 309 12.15 -0.96 -9.01
N TYR A 310 13.45 -1.04 -8.73
CA TYR A 310 14.17 0.05 -8.09
C TYR A 310 14.23 1.23 -9.03
N LEU A 311 13.75 2.38 -8.56
CA LEU A 311 13.91 3.66 -9.23
C LEU A 311 14.84 4.50 -8.34
N PRO A 312 16.04 4.86 -8.79
CA PRO A 312 16.92 5.72 -8.02
C PRO A 312 16.23 7.06 -7.77
N PHE A 313 16.32 7.54 -6.53
CA PHE A 313 15.69 8.78 -6.09
C PHE A 313 16.49 9.98 -6.61
N ASP A 314 16.32 10.32 -7.89
CA ASP A 314 16.69 11.63 -8.40
C ASP A 314 15.46 12.54 -8.30
N LYS A 315 15.62 13.73 -7.70
CA LYS A 315 14.57 14.76 -7.62
C LYS A 315 14.01 15.11 -9.02
N LEU A 316 14.79 14.91 -10.09
CA LEU A 316 14.38 15.11 -11.48
C LEU A 316 13.66 13.89 -12.10
N MET A 317 13.91 12.67 -11.59
CA MET A 317 13.38 11.41 -12.17
C MET A 317 12.40 10.68 -11.28
N GLN A 318 11.85 11.34 -10.25
CA GLN A 318 11.06 10.64 -9.24
C GLN A 318 9.97 9.76 -9.85
N PHE A 319 9.43 10.11 -11.03
CA PHE A 319 8.69 9.15 -11.84
C PHE A 319 8.65 9.56 -13.32
N ASP A 320 9.41 8.89 -14.18
CA ASP A 320 8.94 8.68 -15.55
C ASP A 320 8.26 7.31 -15.60
N LYS A 321 7.24 7.21 -16.45
CA LYS A 321 6.24 6.14 -16.55
C LYS A 321 6.84 4.78 -16.19
N ASN A 322 6.17 4.06 -15.29
CA ASN A 322 5.91 2.61 -15.34
C ASN A 322 6.05 1.94 -13.98
N PHE A 323 5.02 2.02 -13.14
CA PHE A 323 5.02 1.25 -11.90
C PHE A 323 3.68 0.56 -11.58
N TYR A 324 2.55 1.19 -11.91
CA TYR A 324 1.24 0.57 -11.72
C TYR A 324 0.31 0.78 -12.92
N GLY A 325 0.28 -0.14 -13.87
CA GLY A 325 -0.78 -0.14 -14.87
C GLY A 325 -0.52 -1.05 -16.07
N LYS A 326 -1.56 -1.30 -16.86
CA LYS A 326 -1.49 -2.15 -18.06
C LYS A 326 -0.36 -1.77 -19.04
N LEU A 327 0.09 -0.51 -19.01
CA LEU A 327 1.13 0.06 -19.87
C LEU A 327 2.54 0.11 -19.24
N SER A 328 2.72 -0.37 -18.00
CA SER A 328 4.03 -0.32 -17.35
C SER A 328 5.00 -1.37 -17.90
N GLY A 329 6.11 -0.92 -18.47
CA GLY A 329 7.26 -1.72 -18.86
C GLY A 329 8.49 -1.37 -18.02
N PRO A 330 9.29 -2.35 -17.61
CA PRO A 330 10.49 -2.10 -16.82
C PRO A 330 11.59 -1.42 -17.62
N ILE A 331 12.33 -0.53 -16.94
CA ILE A 331 13.47 0.20 -17.46
C ILE A 331 14.61 -0.02 -16.48
N SER A 332 15.66 -0.67 -16.95
CA SER A 332 16.89 -0.93 -16.21
C SER A 332 18.00 -1.08 -17.24
N ASP A 333 19.06 -0.31 -17.09
CA ASP A 333 20.23 -0.43 -17.95
C ASP A 333 21.09 -1.65 -17.58
N GLU A 334 20.81 -2.27 -16.43
CA GLU A 334 21.49 -3.48 -15.95
C GLU A 334 20.92 -4.77 -16.55
N TYR A 335 19.73 -4.73 -17.16
CA TYR A 335 19.04 -5.92 -17.66
C TYR A 335 18.69 -5.80 -19.15
N PRO A 336 18.83 -6.87 -19.96
CA PRO A 336 18.30 -6.86 -21.33
C PRO A 336 16.79 -6.57 -21.34
N LYS A 337 16.33 -5.63 -22.18
CA LYS A 337 14.89 -5.22 -22.25
C LYS A 337 13.92 -6.39 -22.32
N LYS A 338 14.23 -7.41 -23.14
CA LYS A 338 13.44 -8.64 -23.28
C LYS A 338 13.25 -9.38 -21.96
N LEU A 339 14.27 -9.38 -21.10
CA LEU A 339 14.27 -10.05 -19.81
C LEU A 339 13.47 -9.28 -18.77
N GLN A 340 13.57 -7.96 -18.81
CA GLN A 340 12.76 -7.12 -17.95
C GLN A 340 11.27 -7.32 -18.25
N CYS A 341 10.87 -7.30 -19.53
CA CYS A 341 9.48 -7.60 -19.92
C CYS A 341 8.98 -8.95 -19.39
N ARG A 342 9.85 -9.97 -19.32
CA ARG A 342 9.50 -11.29 -18.74
C ARG A 342 9.19 -11.21 -17.25
N ILE A 343 10.02 -10.49 -16.50
CA ILE A 343 9.81 -10.29 -15.06
C ILE A 343 8.50 -9.51 -14.80
N ALA A 344 8.23 -8.48 -15.60
CA ALA A 344 6.98 -7.71 -15.50
C ALA A 344 5.73 -8.54 -15.85
N ASP A 345 5.82 -9.44 -16.83
CA ASP A 345 4.73 -10.38 -17.13
C ASP A 345 4.48 -11.36 -15.97
N LEU A 346 5.56 -11.86 -15.34
CA LEU A 346 5.49 -12.76 -14.19
C LEU A 346 4.90 -12.07 -12.96
N SER A 347 5.29 -10.83 -12.68
CA SER A 347 4.78 -10.08 -11.52
C SER A 347 3.28 -9.78 -11.63
N LYS A 348 2.77 -9.47 -12.83
CA LYS A 348 1.33 -9.32 -13.12
C LYS A 348 0.52 -10.58 -12.83
N PHE A 349 1.11 -11.77 -13.05
CA PHE A 349 0.47 -13.03 -12.70
C PHE A 349 0.38 -13.23 -11.17
N MET A 350 1.42 -12.81 -10.45
CA MET A 350 1.55 -13.03 -9.01
C MET A 350 0.76 -12.02 -8.16
N SER A 351 0.68 -10.75 -8.58
CA SER A 351 0.02 -9.66 -7.84
C SER A 351 -1.51 -9.80 -7.70
N GLY A 352 -2.11 -10.86 -8.23
CA GLY A 352 -3.55 -11.05 -8.13
C GLY A 352 -4.36 -10.11 -9.02
N GLU A 353 -3.78 -9.41 -10.01
CA GLU A 353 -4.56 -8.80 -11.11
C GLU A 353 -5.34 -9.87 -11.90
N ALA A 354 -5.03 -11.15 -11.69
CA ALA A 354 -5.80 -12.30 -12.15
C ALA A 354 -6.98 -12.72 -11.24
N SER A 355 -7.22 -12.02 -10.12
CA SER A 355 -8.31 -12.31 -9.18
C SER A 355 -9.70 -12.10 -9.80
N GLY A 356 -9.83 -11.18 -10.77
CA GLY A 356 -11.04 -10.97 -11.57
C GLY A 356 -11.23 -11.97 -12.73
N TYR A 357 -10.29 -12.91 -12.95
CA TYR A 357 -10.40 -13.88 -14.05
C TYR A 357 -11.01 -15.22 -13.59
N SER A 358 -11.86 -15.78 -14.45
CA SER A 358 -12.41 -17.12 -14.25
C SER A 358 -11.31 -18.17 -14.10
N ARG A 359 -11.61 -19.28 -13.40
CA ARG A 359 -10.68 -20.42 -13.21
C ARG A 359 -10.03 -20.88 -14.53
N LYS A 360 -10.82 -20.90 -15.61
CA LYS A 360 -10.39 -21.30 -16.96
C LYS A 360 -9.35 -20.33 -17.53
N LYS A 361 -9.55 -19.02 -17.36
CA LYS A 361 -8.65 -17.99 -17.88
C LYS A 361 -7.33 -17.92 -17.11
N ARG A 362 -7.35 -18.22 -15.79
CA ARG A 362 -6.13 -18.48 -15.00
C ARG A 362 -5.34 -19.68 -15.50
N ALA A 363 -6.00 -20.81 -15.75
CA ALA A 363 -5.35 -22.01 -16.27
C ALA A 363 -4.71 -21.79 -17.65
N VAL A 364 -5.38 -21.06 -18.54
CA VAL A 364 -4.85 -20.70 -19.88
C VAL A 364 -3.64 -19.76 -19.77
N MET A 365 -3.70 -18.77 -18.88
CA MET A 365 -2.54 -17.89 -18.63
C MET A 365 -1.35 -18.65 -18.05
N THR A 366 -1.59 -19.55 -17.09
CA THR A 366 -0.56 -20.44 -16.55
C THR A 366 0.04 -21.33 -17.62
N ALA A 367 -0.78 -21.95 -18.48
CA ALA A 367 -0.30 -22.76 -19.61
C ALA A 367 0.53 -21.93 -20.62
N LYS A 368 0.09 -20.72 -20.95
CA LYS A 368 0.85 -19.81 -21.84
C LYS A 368 2.19 -19.38 -21.23
N ALA A 369 2.23 -19.15 -19.91
CA ALA A 369 3.47 -18.85 -19.20
C ALA A 369 4.43 -20.05 -19.16
N ILE A 370 3.91 -21.28 -19.00
CA ILE A 370 4.70 -22.52 -19.07
C ILE A 370 5.32 -22.71 -20.46
N LEU A 371 4.51 -22.55 -21.52
CA LEU A 371 4.92 -22.79 -22.90
C LEU A 371 5.90 -21.73 -23.45
N LYS A 372 5.81 -20.48 -22.99
CA LYS A 372 6.59 -19.35 -23.55
C LYS A 372 8.00 -19.22 -22.97
N TYR A 373 8.25 -19.81 -21.80
CA TYR A 373 9.42 -19.45 -20.98
C TYR A 373 10.22 -20.65 -20.45
N ASP A 374 9.96 -21.84 -20.97
CA ASP A 374 10.64 -23.12 -20.66
C ASP A 374 10.97 -23.29 -19.16
N PHE A 375 9.90 -23.44 -18.38
CA PHE A 375 9.97 -23.60 -16.94
C PHE A 375 9.81 -25.07 -16.55
N GLY A 376 10.92 -25.81 -16.43
CA GLY A 376 10.92 -27.16 -15.84
C GLY A 376 10.30 -27.22 -14.43
N TYR A 377 10.22 -26.09 -13.72
CA TYR A 377 9.69 -26.01 -12.35
C TYR A 377 8.19 -25.70 -12.24
N ILE A 378 7.57 -25.06 -13.24
CA ILE A 378 6.10 -24.87 -13.25
C ILE A 378 5.40 -26.20 -13.56
N PHE A 379 6.05 -27.11 -14.30
CA PHE A 379 5.57 -28.48 -14.47
C PHE A 379 5.30 -29.18 -13.12
N PHE A 380 6.13 -28.93 -12.10
CA PHE A 380 5.94 -29.48 -10.75
C PHE A 380 4.72 -28.85 -10.03
N TYR A 381 4.54 -27.54 -10.12
CA TYR A 381 3.40 -26.83 -9.52
C TYR A 381 2.07 -27.13 -10.22
N ALA A 382 2.07 -27.25 -11.55
CA ALA A 382 0.93 -27.69 -12.33
C ALA A 382 0.54 -29.14 -11.97
N ARG A 383 1.52 -30.06 -11.85
CA ARG A 383 1.29 -31.45 -11.46
C ARG A 383 0.78 -31.58 -10.02
N ALA A 384 1.30 -30.78 -9.08
CA ALA A 384 0.82 -30.74 -7.69
C ALA A 384 -0.60 -30.14 -7.59
N GLY A 385 -0.91 -29.09 -8.36
CA GLY A 385 -2.24 -28.48 -8.45
C GLY A 385 -3.27 -29.41 -9.09
N ILE A 386 -2.88 -30.12 -10.16
CA ILE A 386 -3.70 -31.11 -10.86
C ILE A 386 -3.94 -32.34 -9.98
N ASN A 387 -2.92 -32.87 -9.31
CA ASN A 387 -3.08 -34.02 -8.39
C ASN A 387 -4.02 -33.69 -7.21
N ARG A 388 -3.96 -32.46 -6.70
CA ARG A 388 -4.85 -31.97 -5.62
C ARG A 388 -6.27 -31.68 -6.09
N LEU A 389 -6.45 -31.40 -7.38
CA LEU A 389 -7.75 -31.24 -8.03
C LEU A 389 -8.38 -32.61 -8.33
N LEU A 390 -7.59 -33.55 -8.86
CA LEU A 390 -7.98 -34.92 -9.13
C LEU A 390 -8.31 -35.70 -7.86
N SER A 391 -7.56 -35.48 -6.76
CA SER A 391 -7.90 -36.09 -5.47
C SER A 391 -9.26 -35.60 -4.96
N LYS A 392 -9.55 -34.30 -5.07
CA LYS A 392 -10.86 -33.72 -4.70
C LYS A 392 -12.02 -34.16 -5.61
N ILE A 393 -11.74 -34.47 -6.88
CA ILE A 393 -12.74 -35.01 -7.81
C ILE A 393 -13.01 -36.48 -7.48
N LYS A 394 -11.98 -37.28 -7.18
CA LYS A 394 -12.14 -38.67 -6.69
C LYS A 394 -12.94 -38.75 -5.38
N THR A 395 -12.73 -37.85 -4.43
CA THR A 395 -13.51 -37.83 -3.17
C THR A 395 -14.97 -37.41 -3.37
N LYS A 396 -15.31 -36.76 -4.49
CA LYS A 396 -16.67 -36.35 -4.83
C LYS A 396 -17.43 -37.37 -5.70
N LEU A 397 -16.73 -38.36 -6.25
CA LEU A 397 -17.30 -39.46 -7.04
C LEU A 397 -17.43 -40.76 -6.22
N LEU A 398 -16.93 -40.76 -4.98
CA LEU A 398 -17.00 -41.87 -4.01
C LEU A 398 -17.90 -41.54 -2.79
N LYS A 399 -18.68 -40.46 -2.90
CA LYS A 399 -19.85 -40.14 -2.08
C LYS A 399 -21.01 -39.93 -3.04
#